data_AF-A0A550GXU3-F1
#
_entry.id   AF-A0A550GXU3-F1
#
_cell.length_a   1.000
_cell.length_b   1.000
_cell.length_c   1.000
_cell.angle_alpha   90.00
_cell.angle_beta   90.00
_cell.angle_gamma   90.00
#
_symmetry.space_group_name_H-M   'P 1'
#
loop_
_entity.id
_entity.type
_entity.pdbx_description
1 polymer ?
#
loop_
_entity_poly.entity_id
_entity_poly.type
_entity_poly.pdbx_seq_one_letter_code
_entity_poly.pdbx_strand_id
1 'polypeptide(L)'
;MFEGSPVYSQPQPYTMLDAAKGLMNRFNSFEDTSYLQDMRAMLNSVEETDNAEIVEGNIKLTVSISGSNAEFLWQYTENGVDFSPKSVSLIYENGVLKELTDGYFLFTIETTQVAIATTEEAIAIARNAVEDFTWTADGVVVSDFTILTEPVLATFHPTLRTSGLSLVPYWEVRFYLDKVYAGGVNRIDVGVWADTGEVRRILTKSG
;
A
#
# COMPACT_ATOMS: atom_id res chain seq x y z
N MET A 1 -8.92 -13.96 -27.17
CA MET A 1 -9.32 -12.71 -26.51
C MET A 1 -10.77 -12.47 -26.90
N PHE A 2 -11.70 -12.49 -25.95
CA PHE A 2 -13.10 -12.21 -26.24
C PHE A 2 -13.33 -10.72 -25.95
N GLU A 3 -13.67 -9.97 -26.98
CA GLU A 3 -14.11 -8.58 -26.86
C GLU A 3 -15.63 -8.55 -26.83
N GLY A 4 -16.20 -7.80 -25.90
CA GLY A 4 -17.63 -7.57 -25.80
C GLY A 4 -17.88 -6.32 -24.95
N SER A 5 -18.74 -5.43 -25.45
CA SER A 5 -19.15 -4.25 -24.69
C SER A 5 -20.11 -4.69 -23.56
N PRO A 6 -19.97 -4.14 -22.34
CA PRO A 6 -20.89 -4.44 -21.26
C PRO A 6 -22.32 -4.04 -21.64
N VAL A 7 -23.29 -4.89 -21.27
CA VAL A 7 -24.72 -4.59 -21.39
C VAL A 7 -25.24 -4.23 -20.01
N TYR A 8 -25.78 -3.02 -19.88
CA TYR A 8 -26.28 -2.52 -18.61
C TYR A 8 -27.78 -2.74 -18.48
N SER A 9 -28.21 -3.22 -17.31
CA SER A 9 -29.62 -3.35 -16.97
C SER A 9 -30.29 -2.01 -16.60
N GLN A 10 -29.50 -0.95 -16.40
CA GLN A 10 -29.94 0.39 -16.04
C GLN A 10 -29.14 1.45 -16.81
N PRO A 11 -29.71 2.65 -17.04
CA PRO A 11 -28.98 3.79 -17.60
C PRO A 11 -27.70 4.04 -16.83
N GLN A 12 -26.61 4.28 -17.55
CA GLN A 12 -25.34 4.60 -16.89
C GLN A 12 -25.34 6.06 -16.43
N PRO A 13 -24.75 6.34 -15.27
CA PRO A 13 -24.59 7.71 -14.77
C PRO A 13 -23.81 8.58 -15.75
N TYR A 14 -24.11 9.88 -15.75
CA TYR A 14 -23.45 10.85 -16.63
C TYR A 14 -22.00 11.12 -16.21
N THR A 15 -21.68 10.92 -14.94
CA THR A 15 -20.43 11.36 -14.29
C THR A 15 -19.83 10.19 -13.50
N MET A 16 -18.50 10.17 -13.35
CA MET A 16 -17.83 9.13 -12.56
C MET A 16 -18.17 9.24 -11.07
N LEU A 17 -18.40 10.46 -10.57
CA LEU A 17 -18.85 10.68 -9.20
C LEU A 17 -20.25 10.09 -8.95
N ASP A 18 -21.19 10.26 -9.88
CA ASP A 18 -22.53 9.67 -9.76
C ASP A 18 -22.48 8.14 -9.86
N ALA A 19 -21.58 7.60 -10.68
CA ALA A 19 -21.32 6.16 -10.73
C ALA A 19 -20.78 5.61 -9.41
N ALA A 20 -19.80 6.28 -8.82
CA ALA A 20 -19.28 5.94 -7.51
C ALA A 20 -20.36 6.02 -6.42
N LYS A 21 -21.13 7.12 -6.37
CA LYS A 21 -22.25 7.29 -5.41
C LYS A 21 -23.30 6.19 -5.57
N GLY A 22 -23.69 5.88 -6.80
CA GLY A 22 -24.65 4.82 -7.10
C GLY A 22 -24.16 3.43 -6.69
N LEU A 23 -22.88 3.13 -6.95
CA LEU A 23 -22.26 1.87 -6.55
C LEU A 23 -22.14 1.75 -5.03
N MET A 24 -21.63 2.77 -4.34
CA MET A 24 -21.49 2.78 -2.88
C MET A 24 -22.83 2.66 -2.17
N ASN A 25 -23.90 3.27 -2.72
CA ASN A 25 -25.26 3.07 -2.22
C ASN A 25 -25.69 1.59 -2.26
N ARG A 26 -25.46 0.91 -3.39
CA ARG A 26 -25.80 -0.51 -3.54
C ARG A 26 -24.92 -1.39 -2.67
N PHE A 27 -23.62 -1.10 -2.62
CA PHE A 27 -22.67 -1.88 -1.84
C PHE A 27 -22.96 -1.78 -0.34
N ASN A 28 -23.20 -0.57 0.17
CA ASN A 28 -23.63 -0.35 1.54
C ASN A 28 -24.95 -1.04 1.86
N SER A 29 -25.91 -1.07 0.92
CA SER A 29 -27.19 -1.76 1.13
C SER A 29 -27.05 -3.29 1.17
N PHE A 30 -25.96 -3.83 0.62
CA PHE A 30 -25.69 -5.27 0.58
C PHE A 30 -24.94 -5.75 1.83
N GLU A 31 -23.87 -5.07 2.24
CA GLU A 31 -23.04 -5.45 3.40
C GLU A 31 -23.54 -4.86 4.73
N ASP A 32 -24.22 -3.71 4.70
CA ASP A 32 -24.73 -2.96 5.86
C ASP A 32 -23.69 -2.71 6.97
N THR A 33 -22.51 -2.21 6.59
CA THR A 33 -21.41 -1.87 7.51
C THR A 33 -21.27 -0.37 7.71
N SER A 34 -20.87 0.05 8.92
CA SER A 34 -20.76 1.48 9.25
C SER A 34 -19.71 2.22 8.41
N TYR A 35 -18.56 1.60 8.12
CA TYR A 35 -17.51 2.25 7.35
C TYR A 35 -17.95 2.57 5.92
N LEU A 36 -18.80 1.74 5.29
CA LEU A 36 -19.34 2.04 3.96
C LEU A 36 -20.33 3.21 4.01
N GLN A 37 -21.06 3.39 5.12
CA GLN A 37 -21.94 4.55 5.31
C GLN A 37 -21.13 5.83 5.38
N ASP A 38 -20.04 5.83 6.14
CA ASP A 38 -19.11 6.96 6.28
C ASP A 38 -18.44 7.29 4.94
N MET A 39 -17.83 6.29 4.28
CA MET A 39 -17.19 6.44 2.98
C MET A 39 -18.13 6.99 1.91
N ARG A 40 -19.38 6.51 1.89
CA ARG A 40 -20.42 7.04 1.00
C ARG A 40 -20.72 8.50 1.31
N ALA A 41 -20.81 8.87 2.59
CA ALA A 41 -21.11 10.24 2.99
C ALA A 41 -20.02 11.21 2.52
N MET A 42 -18.75 10.81 2.55
CA MET A 42 -17.62 11.62 2.08
C MET A 42 -17.74 12.03 0.59
N LEU A 43 -18.41 11.24 -0.25
CA LEU A 43 -18.63 11.58 -1.67
C LEU A 43 -19.53 12.80 -1.87
N ASN A 44 -20.28 13.21 -0.86
CA ASN A 44 -21.09 14.43 -0.93
C ASN A 44 -20.23 15.70 -0.87
N SER A 45 -18.99 15.58 -0.38
CA SER A 45 -18.02 16.66 -0.26
C SER A 45 -17.10 16.78 -1.49
N VAL A 46 -17.25 15.89 -2.48
CA VAL A 46 -16.47 15.88 -3.72
C VAL A 46 -17.19 16.65 -4.82
N GLU A 47 -16.49 17.59 -5.47
CA GLU A 47 -16.95 18.25 -6.69
C GLU A 47 -16.68 17.38 -7.93
N GLU A 48 -17.56 17.46 -8.92
CA GLU A 48 -17.67 16.46 -10.00
C GLU A 48 -16.43 16.33 -10.90
N THR A 49 -15.68 17.42 -11.10
CA THR A 49 -14.57 17.49 -12.06
C THR A 49 -13.19 17.46 -11.41
N ASP A 50 -13.13 17.37 -10.09
CA ASP A 50 -11.93 17.74 -9.36
C ASP A 50 -11.30 16.52 -8.69
N ASN A 51 -9.97 16.47 -8.76
CA ASN A 51 -9.22 15.61 -7.86
C ASN A 51 -9.40 16.14 -6.44
N ALA A 52 -9.62 15.24 -5.49
CA ALA A 52 -9.88 15.62 -4.11
C ALA A 52 -9.07 14.74 -3.15
N GLU A 53 -8.67 15.33 -2.04
CA GLU A 53 -8.23 14.59 -0.85
C GLU A 53 -9.03 15.12 0.34
N ILE A 54 -9.77 14.23 1.00
CA ILE A 54 -10.67 14.57 2.11
C ILE A 54 -10.38 13.61 3.24
N VAL A 55 -10.23 14.14 4.46
CA VAL A 55 -10.03 13.33 5.67
C VAL A 55 -11.20 13.56 6.62
N GLU A 56 -11.91 12.50 6.97
CA GLU A 56 -12.96 12.51 7.98
C GLU A 56 -12.66 11.40 9.02
N GLY A 57 -12.33 11.81 10.25
CA GLY A 57 -11.84 10.88 11.27
C GLY A 57 -10.57 10.16 10.81
N ASN A 58 -10.61 8.83 10.79
CA ASN A 58 -9.49 7.97 10.37
C ASN A 58 -9.67 7.44 8.93
N ILE A 59 -10.51 8.09 8.12
CA ILE A 59 -10.71 7.74 6.71
C ILE A 59 -10.21 8.88 5.84
N LYS A 60 -9.28 8.57 4.93
CA LYS A 60 -8.86 9.46 3.85
C LYS A 60 -9.48 9.00 2.55
N LEU A 61 -10.25 9.87 1.91
CA LEU A 61 -10.73 9.71 0.55
C LEU A 61 -9.78 10.46 -0.40
N THR A 62 -9.18 9.74 -1.34
CA THR A 62 -8.47 10.32 -2.49
C THR A 62 -9.29 10.03 -3.75
N VAL A 63 -9.61 11.09 -4.49
CA VAL A 63 -10.31 11.03 -5.77
C VAL A 63 -9.36 11.52 -6.85
N SER A 64 -9.17 10.70 -7.88
CA SER A 64 -8.38 11.05 -9.06
C SER A 64 -9.24 10.84 -10.30
N ILE A 65 -9.55 11.92 -11.03
CA ILE A 65 -10.36 11.89 -12.25
C ILE A 65 -9.51 12.38 -13.42
N SER A 66 -9.49 11.60 -14.50
CA SER A 66 -8.78 11.94 -15.73
C SER A 66 -9.61 11.51 -16.95
N GLY A 67 -10.37 12.45 -17.50
CA GLY A 67 -11.29 12.18 -18.60
C GLY A 67 -12.36 11.15 -18.19
N SER A 68 -12.36 10.00 -18.85
CA SER A 68 -13.27 8.88 -18.55
C SER A 68 -12.69 7.87 -17.55
N ASN A 69 -11.48 8.10 -17.03
CA ASN A 69 -10.88 7.26 -16.00
C ASN A 69 -11.03 7.93 -14.64
N ALA A 70 -11.27 7.12 -13.60
CA ALA A 70 -11.33 7.63 -12.25
C ALA A 70 -10.89 6.57 -11.22
N GLU A 71 -10.30 7.03 -10.13
CA GLU A 71 -10.08 6.24 -8.92
C GLU A 71 -10.72 6.96 -7.73
N PHE A 72 -11.47 6.20 -6.93
CA PHE A 72 -11.96 6.62 -5.63
C PHE A 72 -11.40 5.66 -4.59
N LEU A 73 -10.50 6.16 -3.75
CA LEU A 73 -9.75 5.36 -2.80
C LEU A 73 -10.01 5.88 -1.40
N TRP A 74 -10.64 5.06 -0.56
CA TRP A 74 -10.76 5.31 0.87
C TRP A 74 -9.74 4.46 1.60
N GLN A 75 -8.85 5.08 2.36
CA GLN A 75 -7.82 4.41 3.15
C GLN A 75 -8.00 4.74 4.63
N TYR A 76 -7.70 3.76 5.48
CA TYR A 76 -7.48 4.07 6.89
C TYR A 76 -6.22 4.94 7.01
N THR A 77 -6.33 6.08 7.68
CA THR A 77 -5.20 6.97 7.96
C THR A 77 -5.16 7.34 9.43
N GLU A 78 -3.99 7.31 10.04
CA GLU A 78 -3.79 7.79 11.42
C GLU A 78 -2.32 8.08 11.67
N ASN A 79 -2.02 9.11 12.47
CA ASN A 79 -0.66 9.53 12.82
C ASN A 79 0.28 9.73 11.62
N GLY A 80 -0.25 10.23 10.50
CA GLY A 80 0.50 10.48 9.27
C GLY A 80 0.83 9.22 8.46
N VAL A 81 0.18 8.08 8.77
CA VAL A 81 0.36 6.81 8.06
C VAL A 81 -0.90 6.44 7.32
N ASP A 82 -0.79 6.27 6.00
CA ASP A 82 -1.85 5.72 5.17
C ASP A 82 -1.72 4.19 5.09
N PHE A 83 -2.66 3.48 5.73
CA PHE A 83 -2.72 2.02 5.79
C PHE A 83 -3.34 1.45 4.52
N SER A 84 -2.59 1.53 3.42
CA SER A 84 -3.06 1.22 2.08
C SER A 84 -3.76 -0.14 1.92
N PRO A 85 -3.39 -1.25 2.62
CA PRO A 85 -4.14 -2.49 2.50
C PRO A 85 -5.54 -2.41 3.12
N LYS A 86 -5.73 -1.62 4.18
CA LYS A 86 -7.04 -1.37 4.79
C LYS A 86 -7.75 -0.24 4.05
N SER A 87 -8.25 -0.57 2.86
CA SER A 87 -8.86 0.38 1.94
C SER A 87 -10.08 -0.16 1.21
N VAL A 88 -10.93 0.74 0.72
CA VAL A 88 -11.90 0.46 -0.34
C VAL A 88 -11.47 1.24 -1.57
N SER A 89 -11.39 0.59 -2.73
CA SER A 89 -11.05 1.25 -3.99
C SER A 89 -12.08 0.93 -5.07
N LEU A 90 -12.44 1.97 -5.83
CA LEU A 90 -13.22 1.89 -7.07
C LEU A 90 -12.36 2.41 -8.21
N ILE A 91 -12.04 1.55 -9.17
CA ILE A 91 -11.28 1.93 -10.36
C ILE A 91 -12.21 1.89 -11.56
N TYR A 92 -12.32 3.03 -12.25
CA TYR A 92 -13.04 3.20 -13.49
C TYR A 92 -12.07 3.38 -14.65
N GLU A 93 -12.27 2.61 -15.71
CA GLU A 93 -11.52 2.69 -16.95
C GLU A 93 -12.50 2.88 -18.11
N ASN A 94 -12.30 3.93 -18.92
CA ASN A 94 -13.17 4.28 -20.04
C ASN A 94 -14.66 4.41 -19.65
N GLY A 95 -14.93 4.97 -18.47
CA GLY A 95 -16.27 5.19 -17.94
C GLY A 95 -16.94 3.94 -17.35
N VAL A 96 -16.21 2.82 -17.25
CA VAL A 96 -16.73 1.54 -16.78
C VAL A 96 -15.98 1.11 -15.52
N LEU A 97 -16.72 0.60 -14.52
CA LEU A 97 -16.09 0.01 -13.34
C LEU A 97 -15.24 -1.20 -13.76
N LYS A 98 -13.93 -1.09 -13.51
CA LYS A 98 -12.92 -2.10 -13.79
C LYS A 98 -12.64 -2.96 -12.56
N GLU A 99 -12.54 -2.34 -11.40
CA GLU A 99 -12.17 -2.98 -10.14
C GLU A 99 -12.96 -2.38 -8.97
N LEU A 100 -13.38 -3.26 -8.07
CA LEU A 100 -13.86 -2.95 -6.72
C LEU A 100 -13.05 -3.83 -5.76
N THR A 101 -12.34 -3.20 -4.83
CA THR A 101 -11.58 -3.89 -3.79
C THR A 101 -12.02 -3.38 -2.42
N ASP A 102 -12.26 -4.28 -1.47
CA ASP A 102 -12.55 -3.94 -0.07
C ASP A 102 -11.61 -4.72 0.87
N GLY A 103 -10.46 -4.12 1.16
CA GLY A 103 -9.56 -4.55 2.22
C GLY A 103 -9.93 -3.96 3.58
N TYR A 104 -10.85 -2.98 3.63
CA TYR A 104 -11.26 -2.33 4.86
C TYR A 104 -11.98 -3.30 5.79
N PHE A 105 -12.79 -4.20 5.24
CA PHE A 105 -13.36 -5.35 5.97
C PHE A 105 -12.29 -6.33 6.49
N LEU A 106 -11.25 -6.58 5.69
CA LEU A 106 -10.30 -7.67 5.92
C LEU A 106 -9.22 -7.35 6.95
N PHE A 107 -8.62 -6.16 6.87
CA PHE A 107 -7.45 -5.81 7.67
C PHE A 107 -7.81 -5.06 8.96
N THR A 108 -7.02 -5.29 10.00
CA THR A 108 -7.09 -4.55 11.27
C THR A 108 -5.81 -3.73 11.47
N ILE A 109 -5.81 -2.79 12.41
CA ILE A 109 -4.62 -2.01 12.76
C ILE A 109 -4.12 -2.51 14.11
N GLU A 110 -2.89 -3.03 14.18
CA GLU A 110 -2.30 -3.45 15.47
C GLU A 110 -1.75 -2.24 16.22
N THR A 111 -1.09 -1.33 15.50
CA THR A 111 -0.57 -0.08 16.06
C THR A 111 -0.45 0.98 14.98
N THR A 112 -0.61 2.24 15.40
CA THR A 112 -0.38 3.44 14.59
C THR A 112 0.86 4.21 15.07
N GLN A 113 1.62 3.63 16.01
CA GLN A 113 2.84 4.22 16.53
C GLN A 113 3.96 4.16 15.47
N VAL A 114 4.65 5.27 15.30
CA VAL A 114 5.86 5.38 14.48
C VAL A 114 6.98 5.86 15.38
N ALA A 115 7.79 4.93 15.89
CA ALA A 115 8.99 5.23 16.68
C ALA A 115 10.19 5.52 15.78
N ILE A 116 10.29 4.85 14.63
CA ILE A 116 11.30 5.09 13.59
C ILE A 116 10.66 5.94 12.50
N ALA A 117 10.73 7.25 12.66
CA ALA A 117 9.99 8.21 11.85
C ALA A 117 10.75 8.68 10.61
N THR A 118 12.06 8.54 10.59
CA THR A 118 12.91 9.05 9.51
C THR A 118 13.53 7.94 8.67
N THR A 119 13.77 8.26 7.39
CA THR A 119 14.48 7.39 6.46
C THR A 119 15.89 7.09 6.97
N GLU A 120 16.58 8.09 7.53
CA GLU A 120 17.96 7.97 8.01
C GLU A 120 18.08 7.01 9.19
N GLU A 121 17.15 7.06 10.15
CA GLU A 121 17.11 6.11 11.27
C GLU A 121 16.86 4.68 10.79
N ALA A 122 15.91 4.49 9.86
CA ALA A 122 15.62 3.19 9.28
C ALA A 122 16.83 2.62 8.53
N ILE A 123 17.52 3.45 7.74
CA ILE A 123 18.76 3.06 7.03
C ILE A 123 19.86 2.70 8.02
N ALA A 124 20.03 3.45 9.11
CA ALA A 124 21.05 3.17 10.11
C ALA A 124 20.81 1.81 10.81
N ILE A 125 19.57 1.55 11.23
CA ILE A 125 19.17 0.25 11.81
C ILE A 125 19.43 -0.87 10.81
N ALA A 126 18.99 -0.70 9.56
CA ALA A 126 19.14 -1.70 8.52
C ALA A 126 20.61 -1.98 8.19
N ARG A 127 21.46 -0.94 8.17
CA ARG A 127 22.89 -1.07 7.88
C ARG A 127 23.62 -1.82 8.98
N ASN A 128 23.33 -1.50 10.24
CA ASN A 128 23.89 -2.23 11.38
C ASN A 128 23.47 -3.71 11.36
N ALA A 129 22.25 -4.00 10.94
CA ALA A 129 21.73 -5.37 10.89
C ALA A 129 22.44 -6.27 9.86
N VAL A 130 23.02 -5.68 8.82
CA VAL A 130 23.67 -6.42 7.72
C VAL A 130 25.18 -6.56 7.88
N GLU A 131 25.80 -5.93 8.89
CA GLU A 131 27.27 -6.01 9.10
C GLU A 131 27.77 -7.45 9.31
N ASP A 132 27.04 -8.24 10.11
CA ASP A 132 27.37 -9.64 10.42
C ASP A 132 26.51 -10.65 9.63
N PHE A 133 25.74 -10.16 8.65
CA PHE A 133 24.86 -11.03 7.88
C PHE A 133 25.68 -11.97 7.00
N THR A 134 25.22 -13.21 6.83
CA THR A 134 25.83 -14.17 5.90
C THR A 134 24.73 -14.95 5.20
N TRP A 135 24.99 -15.41 3.99
CA TRP A 135 24.09 -16.32 3.29
C TRP A 135 24.87 -17.45 2.61
N THR A 136 24.16 -18.54 2.33
CA THR A 136 24.70 -19.64 1.54
C THR A 136 23.91 -19.77 0.25
N ALA A 137 24.62 -19.78 -0.87
CA ALA A 137 24.03 -20.03 -2.18
C ALA A 137 25.00 -20.89 -3.00
N ASP A 138 24.46 -21.87 -3.72
CA ASP A 138 25.25 -22.77 -4.58
C ASP A 138 26.43 -23.45 -3.85
N GLY A 139 26.28 -23.74 -2.55
CA GLY A 139 27.31 -24.33 -1.71
C GLY A 139 28.41 -23.35 -1.26
N VAL A 140 28.32 -22.07 -1.63
CA VAL A 140 29.24 -21.00 -1.24
C VAL A 140 28.62 -20.21 -0.09
N VAL A 141 29.35 -20.13 1.02
CA VAL A 141 29.03 -19.21 2.12
C VAL A 141 29.60 -17.84 1.75
N VAL A 142 28.73 -16.84 1.65
CA VAL A 142 29.12 -15.44 1.46
C VAL A 142 29.02 -14.74 2.80
N SER A 143 30.17 -14.30 3.30
CA SER A 143 30.32 -13.55 4.55
C SER A 143 31.16 -12.28 4.40
N ASP A 144 31.73 -12.05 3.22
CA ASP A 144 32.53 -10.87 2.90
C ASP A 144 31.94 -10.22 1.64
N PHE A 145 31.08 -9.23 1.85
CA PHE A 145 30.44 -8.48 0.78
C PHE A 145 30.49 -6.98 1.03
N THR A 146 30.53 -6.22 -0.06
CA THR A 146 30.59 -4.76 0.00
C THR A 146 29.21 -4.20 -0.33
N ILE A 147 28.63 -3.47 0.63
CA ILE A 147 27.45 -2.64 0.38
C ILE A 147 27.92 -1.29 -0.14
N LEU A 148 27.34 -0.85 -1.26
CA LEU A 148 27.54 0.49 -1.78
C LEU A 148 26.97 1.52 -0.81
N THR A 149 27.67 2.65 -0.64
CA THR A 149 27.15 3.77 0.16
C THR A 149 25.86 4.32 -0.44
N GLU A 150 25.82 4.43 -1.77
CA GLU A 150 24.66 4.85 -2.56
C GLU A 150 24.61 4.06 -3.89
N PRO A 151 23.42 3.82 -4.47
CA PRO A 151 22.11 4.24 -3.97
C PRO A 151 21.62 3.36 -2.81
N VAL A 152 20.85 3.95 -1.90
CA VAL A 152 20.01 3.23 -0.92
C VAL A 152 18.54 3.61 -1.17
N LEU A 153 17.65 2.62 -1.20
CA LEU A 153 16.21 2.87 -1.27
C LEU A 153 15.57 2.51 0.05
N ALA A 154 14.84 3.44 0.65
CA ALA A 154 14.01 3.18 1.82
C ALA A 154 12.56 3.51 1.47
N THR A 155 11.67 2.54 1.66
CA THR A 155 10.24 2.69 1.40
C THR A 155 9.48 2.48 2.70
N PHE A 156 8.75 3.50 3.11
CA PHE A 156 7.84 3.40 4.24
C PHE A 156 6.46 2.97 3.74
N HIS A 157 5.94 1.89 4.30
CA HIS A 157 4.59 1.43 4.02
C HIS A 157 4.08 0.53 5.15
N PRO A 158 2.78 0.51 5.44
CA PRO A 158 2.24 -0.49 6.34
C PRO A 158 2.31 -1.90 5.75
N THR A 159 2.50 -2.89 6.60
CA THR A 159 2.47 -4.31 6.21
C THR A 159 1.90 -5.17 7.33
N LEU A 160 1.58 -6.42 7.02
CA LEU A 160 1.09 -7.38 8.00
C LEU A 160 2.16 -7.69 9.06
N ARG A 161 1.77 -7.64 10.33
CA ARG A 161 2.55 -8.26 11.42
C ARG A 161 2.71 -9.75 11.14
N THR A 162 3.76 -10.35 11.69
CA THR A 162 4.20 -11.75 11.44
C THR A 162 3.09 -12.80 11.46
N SER A 163 2.00 -12.58 12.19
CA SER A 163 0.80 -13.43 12.16
C SER A 163 -0.48 -12.61 12.06
N GLY A 164 -1.39 -13.00 11.17
CA GLY A 164 -2.73 -12.45 11.07
C GLY A 164 -2.90 -11.37 10.00
N LEU A 165 -3.98 -10.60 10.14
CA LEU A 165 -4.40 -9.55 9.20
C LEU A 165 -4.23 -8.14 9.78
N SER A 166 -3.40 -8.02 10.82
CA SER A 166 -3.16 -6.74 11.49
C SER A 166 -1.97 -6.02 10.88
N LEU A 167 -2.18 -4.75 10.55
CA LEU A 167 -1.19 -3.90 9.89
C LEU A 167 -0.39 -3.11 10.91
N VAL A 168 0.89 -2.92 10.59
CA VAL A 168 1.88 -2.15 11.35
C VAL A 168 2.71 -1.29 10.39
N PRO A 169 3.06 -0.05 10.75
CA PRO A 169 4.02 0.77 10.01
C PRO A 169 5.38 0.08 9.84
N TYR A 170 5.95 0.13 8.64
CA TYR A 170 7.14 -0.66 8.30
C TYR A 170 8.04 0.03 7.29
N TRP A 171 9.34 -0.19 7.43
CA TRP A 171 10.37 0.25 6.51
C TRP A 171 10.95 -0.95 5.75
N GLU A 172 10.98 -0.85 4.43
CA GLU A 172 11.78 -1.73 3.58
C GLU A 172 12.99 -0.96 3.05
N VAL A 173 14.19 -1.35 3.48
CA VAL A 173 15.45 -0.72 3.09
C VAL A 173 16.23 -1.65 2.17
N ARG A 174 16.56 -1.20 0.97
CA ARG A 174 17.33 -1.92 -0.03
C ARG A 174 18.74 -1.35 -0.15
N PHE A 175 19.71 -2.23 0.05
CA PHE A 175 21.12 -2.00 -0.21
C PHE A 175 21.52 -2.65 -1.53
N TYR A 176 22.41 -1.98 -2.26
CA TYR A 176 23.04 -2.50 -3.48
C TYR A 176 24.45 -2.96 -3.17
N LEU A 177 24.85 -4.08 -3.77
CA LEU A 177 26.19 -4.64 -3.63
C LEU A 177 27.09 -4.14 -4.76
N ASP A 178 28.40 -4.13 -4.53
CA ASP A 178 29.41 -3.70 -5.52
C ASP A 178 29.49 -4.61 -6.76
N LYS A 179 29.08 -5.87 -6.61
CA LYS A 179 29.05 -6.88 -7.68
C LYS A 179 27.97 -7.93 -7.42
N VAL A 180 27.90 -8.89 -8.34
CA VAL A 180 27.07 -10.09 -8.20
C VAL A 180 27.84 -11.15 -7.41
N TYR A 181 27.24 -11.64 -6.33
CA TYR A 181 27.74 -12.69 -5.47
C TYR A 181 27.05 -14.04 -5.76
N ALA A 182 27.47 -15.11 -5.07
CA ALA A 182 26.87 -16.44 -5.22
C ALA A 182 25.34 -16.41 -5.06
N GLY A 183 24.63 -17.20 -5.87
CA GLY A 183 23.16 -17.12 -5.99
C GLY A 183 22.64 -15.99 -6.88
N GLY A 184 23.53 -15.27 -7.60
CA GLY A 184 23.16 -14.12 -8.41
C GLY A 184 22.80 -12.88 -7.59
N VAL A 185 23.18 -12.86 -6.31
CA VAL A 185 22.79 -11.82 -5.36
C VAL A 185 23.54 -10.54 -5.65
N ASN A 186 22.81 -9.45 -5.89
CA ASN A 186 23.39 -8.11 -6.09
C ASN A 186 22.76 -7.05 -5.19
N ARG A 187 21.80 -7.43 -4.35
CA ARG A 187 21.03 -6.56 -3.47
C ARG A 187 20.65 -7.29 -2.18
N ILE A 188 20.49 -6.52 -1.10
CA ILE A 188 19.98 -7.00 0.20
C ILE A 188 18.82 -6.09 0.62
N ASP A 189 17.66 -6.68 0.88
CA ASP A 189 16.48 -5.98 1.41
C ASP A 189 16.35 -6.28 2.91
N VAL A 190 16.23 -5.24 3.72
CA VAL A 190 16.09 -5.31 5.17
C VAL A 190 14.74 -4.73 5.57
N GLY A 191 14.01 -5.51 6.36
CA GLY A 191 12.73 -5.11 6.93
C GLY A 191 12.86 -4.61 8.35
N VAL A 192 12.40 -3.40 8.63
CA VAL A 192 12.42 -2.80 9.96
C VAL A 192 11.01 -2.42 10.37
N TRP A 193 10.56 -2.90 11.53
CA TRP A 193 9.30 -2.47 12.13
C TRP A 193 9.41 -1.01 12.57
N ALA A 194 8.53 -0.14 12.09
CA ALA A 194 8.65 1.29 12.41
C ALA A 194 8.10 1.66 13.80
N ASP A 195 7.31 0.77 14.42
CA ASP A 195 6.82 0.92 15.80
C ASP A 195 7.87 0.56 16.85
N THR A 196 8.74 -0.42 16.58
CA THR A 196 9.74 -0.94 17.55
C THR A 196 11.20 -0.74 17.16
N GLY A 197 11.50 -0.54 15.87
CA GLY A 197 12.87 -0.57 15.35
C GLY A 197 13.46 -1.97 15.22
N GLU A 198 12.70 -3.03 15.50
CA GLU A 198 13.18 -4.41 15.37
C GLU A 198 13.32 -4.80 13.88
N VAL A 199 14.43 -5.48 13.58
CA VAL A 199 14.69 -6.04 12.24
C VAL A 199 13.88 -7.30 12.07
N ARG A 200 12.85 -7.24 11.21
CA ARG A 200 11.98 -8.37 10.89
C ARG A 200 12.68 -9.43 10.06
N ARG A 201 13.41 -9.00 9.03
CA ARG A 201 13.98 -9.89 8.00
C ARG A 201 15.14 -9.23 7.28
N ILE A 202 16.04 -10.07 6.79
CA ILE A 202 17.09 -9.72 5.83
C ILE A 202 16.96 -10.71 4.67
N LEU A 203 16.82 -10.21 3.44
CA LEU A 203 16.60 -11.01 2.24
C LEU A 203 17.65 -10.68 1.19
N THR A 204 18.30 -11.70 0.65
CA THR A 204 19.12 -11.56 -0.56
C THR A 204 18.24 -11.49 -1.80
N LYS A 205 18.61 -10.64 -2.76
CA LYS A 205 17.87 -10.43 -4.01
C LYS A 205 18.80 -10.48 -5.21
N SER A 206 18.29 -11.05 -6.29
CA SER A 206 18.95 -11.12 -7.59
C SER A 206 18.21 -10.20 -8.57
N GLY A 207 18.99 -9.53 -9.44
CA GLY A 207 18.50 -8.56 -10.41
C GLY A 207 18.26 -9.13 -11.80
#